data_AF-A0AAU4INJ4-F1
#
_entry.id   AF-A0AAU4INJ4-F1
#
_cell.length_a   1.000
_cell.length_b   1.000
_cell.length_c   1.000
_cell.angle_alpha   90.00
_cell.angle_beta   90.00
_cell.angle_gamma   90.00
#
_symmetry.space_group_name_H-M   'P 1'
#
loop_
_entity.id
_entity.type
_entity.pdbx_description
1 polymer ?
#
loop_
_entity_poly.entity_id
_entity_poly.type
_entity_poly.pdbx_seq_one_letter_code
_entity_poly.pdbx_strand_id
1 'polypeptide(L)'
;MPTAPEAGAGVATALAGADTHADRLKDHPEWQRIQTVRGALGHVWDVMKEKAGPYWENLKADVRFQGFWKAASIRACEAISSSASTLARRLQGDLPAADALLKLSDATLTYSNAPARAEPGLAPSAKPVAKETADSAEAPMPQLVERKPPTAYATREDSVRAAQEVTKNFQDWIASPMGQELVTSDHRRVAEFRDAWQQLPPHDSGPGPAVGPYDNVAERAKALVTAAVGSARFAPGDLQALAQTTDRHAARLAVTLLPGTATPAQRAAAPAPRVAVSPPAATRTPRAAV
;
A
#
# COMPACT_ATOMS: atom_id res chain seq x y z
N MET A 1 -9.88 24.24 13.23
CA MET A 1 -9.67 22.89 12.66
C MET A 1 -9.88 21.89 13.78
N PRO A 2 -10.81 20.93 13.64
CA PRO A 2 -11.04 19.90 14.65
C PRO A 2 -9.79 19.02 14.82
N THR A 3 -9.55 18.58 16.04
CA THR A 3 -8.46 17.64 16.36
C THR A 3 -8.82 16.22 15.92
N ALA A 4 -7.82 15.34 15.72
CA ALA A 4 -8.07 13.95 15.29
C ALA A 4 -9.08 13.16 16.16
N PRO A 5 -9.12 13.31 17.50
CA PRO A 5 -10.15 12.68 18.34
C PRO A 5 -11.56 13.21 18.08
N GLU A 6 -11.71 14.54 17.91
CA GLU A 6 -12.98 15.19 17.61
C GLU A 6 -13.50 14.81 16.22
N ALA A 7 -12.60 14.73 15.24
CA ALA A 7 -12.94 14.28 13.89
C ALA A 7 -13.41 12.80 13.90
N GLY A 8 -12.79 11.94 14.72
CA GLY A 8 -13.21 10.55 14.88
C GLY A 8 -14.62 10.42 15.48
N ALA A 9 -14.93 11.22 16.51
CA ALA A 9 -16.27 11.28 17.09
C ALA A 9 -17.31 11.81 16.09
N GLY A 10 -16.91 12.77 15.23
CA GLY A 10 -17.73 13.27 14.12
C GLY A 10 -18.10 12.16 13.13
N VAL A 11 -17.13 11.32 12.73
CA VAL A 11 -17.37 10.18 11.84
C VAL A 11 -18.35 9.18 12.46
N ALA A 12 -18.17 8.83 13.74
CA ALA A 12 -19.08 7.91 14.43
C ALA A 12 -20.52 8.44 14.50
N THR A 13 -20.69 9.72 14.78
CA THR A 13 -22.00 10.38 14.83
C THR A 13 -22.67 10.41 13.47
N ALA A 14 -21.93 10.79 12.42
CA ALA A 14 -22.47 10.86 11.06
C ALA A 14 -22.84 9.47 10.51
N LEU A 15 -22.05 8.46 10.86
CA LEU A 15 -22.33 7.07 10.51
C LEU A 15 -23.61 6.56 11.20
N ALA A 16 -23.78 6.83 12.49
CA ALA A 16 -25.02 6.49 13.21
C ALA A 16 -26.24 7.18 12.57
N GLY A 17 -26.08 8.44 12.14
CA GLY A 17 -27.11 9.16 11.38
C GLY A 17 -27.47 8.45 10.07
N ALA A 18 -26.48 8.05 9.28
CA ALA A 18 -26.71 7.31 8.04
C ALA A 18 -27.36 5.93 8.28
N ASP A 19 -26.98 5.23 9.35
CA ASP A 19 -27.54 3.92 9.73
C ASP A 19 -29.04 3.99 10.08
N THR A 20 -29.57 5.15 10.52
CA THR A 20 -31.03 5.31 10.71
C THR A 20 -31.85 5.13 9.42
N HIS A 21 -31.18 5.23 8.26
CA HIS A 21 -31.77 5.04 6.94
C HIS A 21 -31.39 3.69 6.31
N ALA A 22 -30.75 2.78 7.05
CA ALA A 22 -30.16 1.54 6.51
C ALA A 22 -31.15 0.68 5.69
N ASP A 23 -32.41 0.57 6.13
CA ASP A 23 -33.44 -0.21 5.42
C ASP A 23 -33.73 0.29 4.01
N ARG A 24 -33.59 1.60 3.77
CA ARG A 24 -33.78 2.22 2.45
C ARG A 24 -32.50 2.16 1.63
N LEU A 25 -31.35 2.19 2.29
CA LEU A 25 -30.04 2.21 1.64
C LEU A 25 -29.56 0.81 1.24
N LYS A 26 -30.11 -0.26 1.82
CA LYS A 26 -29.64 -1.65 1.68
C LYS A 26 -29.49 -2.14 0.24
N ASP A 27 -30.34 -1.69 -0.68
CA ASP A 27 -30.32 -2.15 -2.07
C ASP A 27 -29.32 -1.37 -2.95
N HIS A 28 -28.62 -0.38 -2.39
CA HIS A 28 -27.63 0.41 -3.10
C HIS A 28 -26.21 -0.17 -2.98
N PRO A 29 -25.48 -0.33 -4.10
CA PRO A 29 -24.13 -0.90 -4.07
C PRO A 29 -23.13 -0.02 -3.31
N GLU A 30 -23.32 1.31 -3.32
CA GLU A 30 -22.50 2.23 -2.54
C GLU A 30 -22.67 2.03 -1.02
N TRP A 31 -23.90 1.75 -0.58
CA TRP A 31 -24.16 1.46 0.83
C TRP A 31 -23.51 0.15 1.26
N GLN A 32 -23.63 -0.90 0.44
CA GLN A 32 -22.95 -2.17 0.66
C GLN A 32 -21.42 -2.00 0.73
N ARG A 33 -20.85 -1.12 -0.10
CA ARG A 33 -19.43 -0.79 -0.06
C ARG A 33 -19.02 -0.09 1.23
N ILE A 34 -19.81 0.86 1.73
CA ILE A 34 -19.58 1.52 3.03
C ILE A 34 -19.57 0.49 4.15
N GLN A 35 -20.59 -0.39 4.20
CA GLN A 35 -20.69 -1.44 5.21
C GLN A 35 -19.53 -2.44 5.14
N THR A 36 -19.10 -2.80 3.92
CA THR A 36 -17.94 -3.68 3.70
C THR A 36 -16.65 -3.08 4.25
N VAL A 37 -16.36 -1.81 3.92
CA VAL A 37 -15.14 -1.13 4.40
C VAL A 37 -15.17 -1.00 5.92
N ARG A 38 -16.31 -0.62 6.50
CA ARG A 38 -16.51 -0.54 7.95
C ARG A 38 -16.28 -1.89 8.62
N GLY A 39 -16.94 -2.93 8.12
CA GLY A 39 -16.84 -4.29 8.66
C GLY A 39 -15.42 -4.84 8.59
N ALA A 40 -14.73 -4.63 7.46
CA ALA A 40 -13.33 -5.04 7.30
C ALA A 40 -12.41 -4.33 8.29
N LEU A 41 -12.57 -3.01 8.47
CA LEU A 41 -11.74 -2.26 9.41
C LEU A 41 -11.97 -2.71 10.86
N GLY A 42 -13.24 -2.90 11.25
CA GLY A 42 -13.60 -3.44 12.57
C GLY A 42 -13.04 -4.85 12.78
N HIS A 43 -13.16 -5.72 11.79
CA HIS A 43 -12.61 -7.07 11.85
C HIS A 43 -11.09 -7.09 12.03
N VAL A 44 -10.35 -6.25 11.28
CA VAL A 44 -8.90 -6.13 11.44
C VAL A 44 -8.53 -5.66 12.85
N TRP A 45 -9.24 -4.66 13.38
CA TRP A 45 -9.04 -4.19 14.75
C TRP A 45 -9.25 -5.30 15.78
N ASP A 46 -10.35 -6.03 15.67
CA ASP A 46 -10.70 -7.11 16.59
C ASP A 46 -9.69 -8.26 16.52
N VAL A 47 -9.27 -8.66 15.31
CA VAL A 47 -8.22 -9.67 15.12
C VAL A 47 -6.90 -9.21 15.72
N MET A 48 -6.49 -7.96 15.51
CA MET A 48 -5.26 -7.43 16.11
C MET A 48 -5.34 -7.42 17.64
N LYS A 49 -6.48 -7.02 18.20
CA LYS A 49 -6.72 -7.04 19.64
C LYS A 49 -6.68 -8.45 20.21
N GLU A 50 -7.36 -9.40 19.56
CA GLU A 50 -7.38 -10.81 19.96
C GLU A 50 -5.97 -11.41 19.93
N LYS A 51 -5.22 -11.20 18.84
CA LYS A 51 -3.87 -11.77 18.67
C LYS A 51 -2.82 -11.10 19.56
N ALA A 52 -2.96 -9.81 19.86
CA ALA A 52 -2.07 -9.12 20.79
C ALA A 52 -2.33 -9.53 22.25
N GLY A 53 -3.57 -9.88 22.61
CA GLY A 53 -3.94 -10.30 23.95
C GLY A 53 -3.45 -9.30 25.02
N PRO A 54 -2.69 -9.74 26.04
CA PRO A 54 -2.15 -8.85 27.07
C PRO A 54 -1.21 -7.75 26.55
N TYR A 55 -0.59 -7.93 25.37
CA TYR A 55 0.31 -6.95 24.78
C TYR A 55 -0.42 -5.79 24.09
N TRP A 56 -1.76 -5.84 23.99
CA TRP A 56 -2.55 -4.86 23.24
C TRP A 56 -2.30 -3.40 23.66
N GLU A 57 -2.16 -3.12 24.95
CA GLU A 57 -1.89 -1.76 25.43
C GLU A 57 -0.51 -1.25 24.97
N ASN A 58 0.50 -2.12 24.96
CA ASN A 58 1.83 -1.78 24.45
C ASN A 58 1.81 -1.58 22.93
N LEU A 59 1.05 -2.43 22.20
CA LEU A 59 0.90 -2.30 20.75
C LEU A 59 0.21 -0.98 20.38
N LYS A 60 -0.83 -0.56 21.10
CA LYS A 60 -1.48 0.74 20.89
C LYS A 60 -0.56 1.94 21.17
N ALA A 61 0.37 1.79 22.11
CA ALA A 61 1.37 2.82 22.41
C ALA A 61 2.52 2.86 21.38
N ASP A 62 2.68 1.81 20.57
CA ASP A 62 3.72 1.75 19.54
C ASP A 62 3.45 2.74 18.39
N VAL A 63 4.41 3.64 18.15
CA VAL A 63 4.32 4.71 17.13
C VAL A 63 4.15 4.14 15.71
N ARG A 64 4.73 2.98 15.41
CA ARG A 64 4.62 2.36 14.09
C ARG A 64 3.22 1.79 13.89
N PHE A 65 2.68 1.15 14.93
CA PHE A 65 1.30 0.67 14.93
C PHE A 65 0.31 1.84 14.80
N GLN A 66 0.51 2.93 15.55
CA GLN A 66 -0.31 4.14 15.42
C GLN A 66 -0.24 4.73 14.01
N GLY A 67 0.96 4.81 13.42
CA GLY A 67 1.14 5.28 12.05
C GLY A 67 0.43 4.39 11.01
N PHE A 68 0.56 3.07 11.14
CA PHE A 68 -0.15 2.09 10.32
C PHE A 68 -1.68 2.25 10.46
N TRP A 69 -2.19 2.27 11.69
CA TRP A 69 -3.62 2.34 11.97
C TRP A 69 -4.23 3.66 11.49
N LYS A 70 -3.50 4.76 11.65
CA LYS A 70 -3.89 6.07 11.10
C LYS A 70 -3.99 6.02 9.59
N ALA A 71 -3.00 5.48 8.89
CA ALA A 71 -3.03 5.36 7.43
C ALA A 71 -4.18 4.47 6.95
N ALA A 72 -4.45 3.35 7.63
CA ALA A 72 -5.59 2.48 7.33
C ALA A 72 -6.94 3.21 7.52
N SER A 73 -7.08 3.94 8.63
CA SER A 73 -8.29 4.70 8.97
C SER A 73 -8.56 5.84 7.98
N ILE A 74 -7.51 6.55 7.54
CA ILE A 74 -7.61 7.61 6.51
C ILE A 74 -8.14 7.02 5.20
N ARG A 75 -7.53 5.94 4.70
CA ARG A 75 -7.96 5.30 3.44
C ARG A 75 -9.38 4.76 3.52
N ALA A 76 -9.77 4.22 4.67
CA ALA A 76 -11.15 3.79 4.90
C ALA A 76 -12.13 4.98 4.87
N CYS A 77 -11.78 6.09 5.52
CA CYS A 77 -12.59 7.31 5.50
C CYS A 77 -12.73 7.90 4.08
N GLU A 78 -11.66 7.94 3.30
CA GLU A 78 -11.71 8.38 1.89
C GLU A 78 -12.65 7.50 1.04
N ALA A 79 -12.55 6.17 1.21
CA ALA A 79 -13.40 5.23 0.50
C ALA A 79 -14.89 5.36 0.89
N ILE A 80 -15.16 5.58 2.18
CA ILE A 80 -16.51 5.81 2.70
C ILE A 80 -17.05 7.15 2.19
N SER A 81 -16.27 8.23 2.25
CA SER A 81 -16.64 9.55 1.74
C SER A 81 -17.06 9.49 0.27
N SER A 82 -16.21 8.89 -0.57
CA SER A 82 -16.48 8.77 -2.01
C SER A 82 -17.78 8.00 -2.30
N SER A 83 -18.00 6.90 -1.57
CA SER A 83 -19.20 6.09 -1.71
C SER A 83 -20.44 6.83 -1.20
N ALA A 84 -20.35 7.51 -0.06
CA ALA A 84 -21.44 8.26 0.54
C ALA A 84 -21.86 9.46 -0.32
N SER A 85 -20.91 10.23 -0.84
CA SER A 85 -21.17 11.33 -1.78
C SER A 85 -21.82 10.85 -3.09
N THR A 86 -21.40 9.69 -3.61
CA THR A 86 -21.99 9.12 -4.82
C THR A 86 -23.42 8.65 -4.57
N LEU A 87 -23.68 8.03 -3.43
CA LEU A 87 -25.01 7.59 -3.04
C LEU A 87 -25.95 8.77 -2.80
N ALA A 88 -25.49 9.80 -2.08
CA ALA A 88 -26.26 11.02 -1.85
C ALA A 88 -26.72 11.69 -3.15
N ARG A 89 -25.84 11.75 -4.17
CA ARG A 89 -26.19 12.29 -5.50
C ARG A 89 -27.25 11.46 -6.22
N ARG A 90 -27.29 10.15 -6.01
CA ARG A 90 -28.33 9.27 -6.60
C ARG A 90 -29.67 9.39 -5.87
N LEU A 91 -29.64 9.78 -4.60
CA LEU A 91 -30.81 9.93 -3.74
C LEU A 91 -31.39 11.35 -3.76
N GLN A 92 -31.13 12.16 -4.80
CA GLN A 92 -31.62 13.56 -4.89
C GLN A 92 -33.16 13.73 -4.73
N GLY A 93 -33.95 12.64 -4.71
CA GLY A 93 -35.38 12.63 -4.36
C GLY A 93 -35.76 12.25 -2.91
N ASP A 94 -34.85 11.70 -2.09
CA ASP A 94 -35.06 11.36 -0.65
C ASP A 94 -34.14 12.22 0.23
N LEU A 95 -34.60 13.44 0.53
CA LEU A 95 -33.81 14.51 1.15
C LEU A 95 -33.15 14.11 2.48
N PRO A 96 -33.82 13.41 3.43
CA PRO A 96 -33.20 13.05 4.71
C PRO A 96 -32.04 12.05 4.59
N ALA A 97 -32.20 11.01 3.76
CA ALA A 97 -31.17 9.99 3.59
C ALA A 97 -29.95 10.54 2.82
N ALA A 98 -30.20 11.37 1.81
CA ALA A 98 -29.14 12.06 1.08
C ALA A 98 -28.33 13.02 1.99
N ASP A 99 -29.01 13.79 2.84
CA ASP A 99 -28.36 14.70 3.80
C ASP A 99 -27.50 13.94 4.83
N ALA A 100 -27.99 12.82 5.36
CA ALA A 100 -27.20 11.98 6.27
C ALA A 100 -25.92 11.43 5.62
N LEU A 101 -25.98 11.05 4.33
CA LEU A 101 -24.82 10.58 3.59
C LEU A 101 -23.83 11.70 3.24
N LEU A 102 -24.31 12.91 2.97
CA LEU A 102 -23.45 14.09 2.80
C LEU A 102 -22.71 14.41 4.11
N LYS A 103 -23.41 14.41 5.24
CA LYS A 103 -22.80 14.58 6.57
C LYS A 103 -21.75 13.51 6.86
N LEU A 104 -22.01 12.25 6.49
CA LEU A 104 -21.02 11.17 6.59
C LEU A 104 -19.79 11.43 5.71
N SER A 105 -20.00 11.88 4.47
CA SER A 105 -18.91 12.23 3.56
C SER A 105 -18.05 13.37 4.12
N ASP A 106 -18.66 14.43 4.63
CA ASP A 106 -17.96 15.59 5.16
C ASP A 106 -17.18 15.25 6.44
N ALA A 107 -17.78 14.45 7.33
CA ALA A 107 -17.12 13.99 8.54
C ALA A 107 -15.89 13.12 8.22
N THR A 108 -16.00 12.22 7.24
CA THR A 108 -14.90 11.34 6.83
C THR A 108 -13.78 12.08 6.11
N LEU A 109 -14.10 13.09 5.28
CA LEU A 109 -13.09 14.01 4.71
C LEU A 109 -12.42 14.88 5.77
N THR A 110 -13.19 15.34 6.76
CA THR A 110 -12.62 16.12 7.87
C THR A 110 -11.63 15.29 8.67
N TYR A 111 -11.94 14.01 8.91
CA TYR A 111 -11.03 13.07 9.55
C TYR A 111 -9.77 12.81 8.71
N SER A 112 -9.92 12.56 7.40
CA SER A 112 -8.77 12.30 6.53
C SER A 112 -7.80 13.48 6.44
N ASN A 113 -8.33 14.70 6.50
CA ASN A 113 -7.55 15.94 6.41
C ASN A 113 -7.08 16.49 7.76
N ALA A 114 -7.45 15.86 8.88
CA ALA A 114 -7.09 16.36 10.21
C ALA A 114 -5.56 16.35 10.38
N PRO A 115 -4.95 17.49 10.77
CA PRO A 115 -3.51 17.56 10.97
C PRO A 115 -3.06 16.56 12.03
N ALA A 116 -1.92 15.92 11.81
CA ALA A 116 -1.28 15.12 12.84
C ALA A 116 -1.02 16.04 14.04
N ARG A 117 -1.54 15.70 15.22
CA ARG A 117 -1.25 16.43 16.45
C ARG A 117 0.28 16.45 16.61
N ALA A 118 0.88 17.64 16.62
CA ALA A 118 2.26 17.81 17.03
C ALA A 118 2.37 17.35 18.49
N GLU A 119 3.33 16.47 18.79
CA GLU A 119 3.63 16.11 20.16
C GLU A 119 4.13 17.35 20.93
N PRO A 120 3.70 17.56 22.19
CA PRO A 120 4.29 18.57 23.05
C PRO A 120 5.63 18.03 23.58
N GLY A 121 6.72 18.28 22.86
CA GLY A 121 8.03 17.79 23.31
C GLY A 121 9.18 18.18 22.40
N LEU A 122 9.61 19.43 22.54
CA LEU A 122 10.95 20.03 22.27
C LEU A 122 10.76 21.40 21.64
N ALA A 123 10.69 22.42 22.51
CA ALA A 123 10.91 23.79 22.09
C ALA A 123 12.35 23.92 21.59
N PRO A 124 12.62 24.32 20.33
CA PRO A 124 13.91 24.87 19.98
C PRO A 124 13.91 26.31 20.50
N SER A 125 14.74 26.58 21.49
CA SER A 125 15.11 27.95 21.86
C SER A 125 15.82 28.60 20.67
N ALA A 126 15.06 29.28 19.81
CA ALA A 126 15.61 30.07 18.71
C ALA A 126 15.58 31.56 19.11
N LYS A 127 16.78 32.12 19.29
CA LYS A 127 16.98 33.57 19.29
C LYS A 127 16.49 34.14 17.94
N PRO A 128 15.89 35.35 17.93
CA PRO A 128 15.42 35.94 16.69
C PRO A 128 16.62 36.45 15.89
N VAL A 129 16.86 35.89 14.71
CA VAL A 129 17.69 36.52 13.68
C VAL A 129 16.81 36.82 12.48
N ALA A 130 17.05 38.01 11.97
CA ALA A 130 16.28 38.77 11.01
C ALA A 130 15.85 38.02 9.74
N LYS A 131 14.71 38.50 9.21
CA LYS A 131 14.23 38.33 7.84
C LYS A 131 15.37 38.40 6.82
N GLU A 132 15.45 37.36 5.99
CA GLU A 132 15.93 37.52 4.61
C GLU A 132 14.99 36.75 3.68
N THR A 133 14.28 37.54 2.88
CA THR A 133 13.40 37.13 1.79
C THR A 133 14.24 36.49 0.69
N ALA A 134 14.05 35.19 0.48
CA ALA A 134 14.50 34.49 -0.72
C ALA A 134 13.47 33.42 -1.10
N ASP A 135 12.65 33.79 -2.09
CA ASP A 135 12.12 32.97 -3.16
C ASP A 135 12.13 31.44 -2.92
N SER A 136 11.08 30.94 -2.28
CA SER A 136 10.80 29.50 -2.24
C SER A 136 9.73 29.21 -3.28
N ALA A 137 10.20 28.70 -4.42
CA ALA A 137 9.39 28.02 -5.41
C ALA A 137 8.47 27.01 -4.70
N GLU A 138 7.18 27.22 -4.91
CA GLU A 138 6.07 26.38 -4.49
C GLU A 138 6.35 24.91 -4.87
N ALA A 139 6.59 24.06 -3.86
CA ALA A 139 6.67 22.63 -4.07
C ALA A 139 5.31 22.17 -4.63
N PRO A 140 5.27 21.52 -5.81
CA PRO A 140 4.00 21.18 -6.44
C PRO A 140 3.26 20.19 -5.54
N MET A 141 2.04 20.56 -5.18
CA MET A 141 1.12 19.66 -4.47
C MET A 141 1.01 18.32 -5.21
N PRO A 142 0.99 17.18 -4.50
CA PRO A 142 0.67 15.91 -5.15
C PRO A 142 -0.77 15.98 -5.64
N GLN A 143 -0.95 16.17 -6.94
CA GLN A 143 -2.25 16.09 -7.60
C GLN A 143 -2.90 14.76 -7.25
N LEU A 144 -4.14 14.83 -6.78
CA LEU A 144 -5.02 13.69 -6.59
C LEU A 144 -5.30 13.07 -7.98
N VAL A 145 -4.43 12.15 -8.41
CA VAL A 145 -4.62 11.43 -9.68
C VAL A 145 -5.91 10.64 -9.54
N GLU A 146 -6.93 11.06 -10.29
CA GLU A 146 -8.21 10.37 -10.43
C GLU A 146 -7.93 8.95 -10.95
N ARG A 147 -7.89 7.97 -10.04
CA ARG A 147 -7.53 6.60 -10.39
C ARG A 147 -8.73 5.95 -11.06
N LYS A 148 -8.74 5.97 -12.40
CA LYS A 148 -9.61 5.10 -13.22
C LYS A 148 -9.52 3.66 -12.68
N PRO A 149 -10.65 2.94 -12.57
CA PRO A 149 -10.63 1.55 -12.13
C PRO A 149 -9.68 0.73 -13.03
N PRO A 150 -8.87 -0.17 -12.45
CA PRO A 150 -7.88 -0.93 -13.22
C PRO A 150 -8.57 -1.79 -14.28
N THR A 151 -8.21 -1.58 -15.54
CA THR A 151 -8.70 -2.39 -16.66
C THR A 151 -7.97 -3.73 -16.70
N ALA A 152 -8.71 -4.84 -16.79
CA ALA A 152 -8.11 -6.16 -17.02
C ALA A 152 -7.17 -6.16 -18.24
N TYR A 153 -6.24 -7.11 -18.28
CA TYR A 153 -5.50 -7.40 -19.50
C TYR A 153 -6.46 -8.01 -20.52
N ALA A 154 -6.41 -7.51 -21.76
CA ALA A 154 -7.26 -8.03 -22.84
C ALA A 154 -6.83 -9.45 -23.24
N THR A 155 -5.53 -9.74 -23.16
CA THR A 155 -4.94 -11.02 -23.53
C THR A 155 -3.87 -11.47 -22.53
N ARG A 156 -3.52 -12.76 -22.56
CA ARG A 156 -2.39 -13.30 -21.77
C ARG A 156 -1.08 -12.64 -22.22
N GLU A 157 -0.90 -12.44 -23.51
CA GLU A 157 0.27 -11.83 -24.11
C GLU A 157 0.47 -10.39 -23.61
N ASP A 158 -0.61 -9.63 -23.41
CA ASP A 158 -0.53 -8.29 -22.81
C ASP A 158 -0.10 -8.32 -21.34
N SER A 159 -0.51 -9.34 -20.59
CA SER A 159 -0.06 -9.52 -19.19
C SER A 159 1.42 -9.88 -19.13
N VAL A 160 1.92 -10.71 -20.07
CA VAL A 160 3.34 -11.08 -20.19
C VAL A 160 4.17 -9.85 -20.58
N ARG A 161 3.72 -9.07 -21.57
CA ARG A 161 4.39 -7.83 -22.00
C ARG A 161 4.49 -6.82 -20.86
N ALA A 162 3.43 -6.68 -20.05
CA ALA A 162 3.45 -5.81 -18.89
C ALA A 162 4.39 -6.32 -17.78
N ALA A 163 4.48 -7.63 -17.56
CA ALA A 163 5.45 -8.21 -16.62
C ALA A 163 6.90 -7.97 -17.09
N GLN A 164 7.15 -8.06 -18.40
CA GLN A 164 8.45 -7.71 -19.00
C GLN A 164 8.76 -6.22 -18.81
N GLU A 165 7.79 -5.32 -18.98
CA GLU A 165 7.95 -3.89 -18.75
C GLU A 165 8.29 -3.58 -17.29
N VAL A 166 7.59 -4.21 -16.32
CA VAL A 166 7.91 -4.10 -14.89
C VAL A 166 9.33 -4.58 -14.61
N THR A 167 9.74 -5.70 -15.20
CA THR A 167 11.08 -6.25 -15.05
C THR A 167 12.15 -5.31 -15.64
N LYS A 168 11.89 -4.73 -16.81
CA LYS A 168 12.79 -3.77 -17.46
C LYS A 168 12.94 -2.50 -16.63
N ASN A 169 11.83 -1.89 -16.21
CA ASN A 169 11.86 -0.68 -15.38
C ASN A 169 12.63 -0.91 -14.07
N PHE A 170 12.57 -2.12 -13.55
CA PHE A 170 13.35 -2.51 -12.39
C PHE A 170 14.85 -2.67 -12.67
N GLN A 171 15.21 -3.29 -13.80
CA GLN A 171 16.62 -3.38 -14.22
C GLN A 171 17.21 -1.98 -14.45
N ASP A 172 16.46 -1.10 -15.10
CA ASP A 172 16.83 0.31 -15.30
C ASP A 172 17.01 1.02 -13.96
N TRP A 173 16.11 0.77 -12.99
CA TRP A 173 16.23 1.28 -11.63
C TRP A 173 17.46 0.74 -10.89
N ILE A 174 17.74 -0.57 -10.94
CA ILE A 174 18.95 -1.17 -10.33
C ILE A 174 20.21 -0.54 -10.93
N ALA A 175 20.22 -0.29 -12.23
CA ALA A 175 21.36 0.31 -12.92
C ALA A 175 21.57 1.80 -12.56
N SER A 176 20.57 2.46 -11.98
CA SER A 176 20.71 3.84 -11.50
C SER A 176 21.69 3.96 -10.31
N PRO A 177 22.30 5.13 -10.07
CA PRO A 177 23.17 5.35 -8.91
C PRO A 177 22.50 5.01 -7.58
N MET A 178 21.22 5.38 -7.42
CA MET A 178 20.42 5.06 -6.25
C MET A 178 20.15 3.54 -6.15
N GLY A 179 19.85 2.89 -7.27
CA GLY A 179 19.68 1.43 -7.32
C GLY A 179 20.94 0.69 -6.86
N GLN A 180 22.12 1.10 -7.32
CA GLN A 180 23.39 0.51 -6.89
C GLN A 180 23.68 0.71 -5.40
N GLU A 181 23.39 1.91 -4.88
CA GLU A 181 23.52 2.22 -3.45
C GLU A 181 22.56 1.39 -2.60
N LEU A 182 21.31 1.21 -3.04
CA LEU A 182 20.32 0.43 -2.33
C LEU A 182 20.57 -1.07 -2.44
N VAL A 183 20.96 -1.60 -3.60
CA VAL A 183 21.22 -3.04 -3.80
C VAL A 183 22.38 -3.53 -2.92
N THR A 184 23.35 -2.66 -2.61
CA THR A 184 24.46 -2.94 -1.69
C THR A 184 24.11 -2.66 -0.22
N SER A 185 22.93 -2.11 0.06
CA SER A 185 22.49 -1.80 1.42
C SER A 185 21.97 -3.03 2.17
N ASP A 186 22.45 -3.20 3.40
CA ASP A 186 21.95 -4.18 4.38
C ASP A 186 20.69 -3.71 5.12
N HIS A 187 20.12 -2.57 4.73
CA HIS A 187 18.93 -2.04 5.38
C HIS A 187 17.76 -3.03 5.22
N ARG A 188 17.13 -3.41 6.33
CA ARG A 188 16.07 -4.43 6.38
C ARG A 188 14.99 -4.28 5.31
N ARG A 189 14.53 -3.05 5.03
CA ARG A 189 13.50 -2.81 4.00
C ARG A 189 13.96 -3.07 2.57
N VAL A 190 15.24 -2.84 2.29
CA VAL A 190 15.86 -3.15 0.99
C VAL A 190 15.98 -4.67 0.85
N ALA A 191 16.42 -5.37 1.90
CA ALA A 191 16.46 -6.83 1.92
C ALA A 191 15.06 -7.43 1.69
N GLU A 192 14.04 -6.99 2.43
CA GLU A 192 12.66 -7.47 2.26
C GLU A 192 12.10 -7.20 0.85
N PHE A 193 12.44 -6.07 0.24
CA PHE A 193 12.05 -5.77 -1.14
C PHE A 193 12.77 -6.67 -2.15
N ARG A 194 14.07 -6.91 -1.97
CA ARG A 194 14.87 -7.82 -2.81
C ARG A 194 14.35 -9.25 -2.73
N ASP A 195 14.02 -9.72 -1.53
CA ASP A 195 13.48 -11.07 -1.30
C ASP A 195 12.11 -11.23 -1.96
N ALA A 196 11.21 -10.24 -1.81
CA ALA A 196 9.90 -10.23 -2.48
C ALA A 196 10.06 -10.25 -4.01
N TRP A 197 11.06 -9.56 -4.55
CA TRP A 197 11.35 -9.56 -5.98
C TRP A 197 11.85 -10.91 -6.49
N GLN A 198 12.75 -11.57 -5.76
CA GLN A 198 13.25 -12.91 -6.12
C GLN A 198 12.15 -13.98 -6.11
N GLN A 199 11.00 -13.71 -5.48
CA GLN A 199 9.83 -14.58 -5.49
C GLN A 199 8.93 -14.39 -6.71
N LEU A 200 9.22 -13.42 -7.59
CA LEU A 200 8.46 -13.25 -8.83
C LEU A 200 8.70 -14.44 -9.78
N PRO A 201 7.67 -14.90 -10.52
CA PRO A 201 7.84 -15.93 -11.53
C PRO A 201 8.82 -15.48 -12.64
N PRO A 202 9.56 -16.42 -13.27
CA PRO A 202 10.33 -16.12 -14.47
C PRO A 202 9.45 -15.53 -15.57
N HIS A 203 9.94 -14.49 -16.26
CA HIS A 203 9.20 -13.74 -17.28
C HIS A 203 8.71 -14.61 -18.44
N ASP A 204 9.41 -15.71 -18.75
CA ASP A 204 9.04 -16.64 -19.83
C ASP A 204 7.82 -17.51 -19.49
N SER A 205 7.45 -17.59 -18.21
CA SER A 205 6.28 -18.36 -17.76
C SER A 205 4.99 -17.52 -17.75
N GLY A 206 5.11 -16.20 -17.92
CA GLY A 206 4.06 -15.23 -17.63
C GLY A 206 3.76 -15.13 -16.12
N PRO A 207 2.81 -14.27 -15.71
CA PRO A 207 2.52 -14.01 -14.29
C PRO A 207 1.99 -15.23 -13.51
N GLY A 208 1.75 -16.37 -14.17
CA GLY A 208 1.04 -17.51 -13.59
C GLY A 208 -0.36 -17.12 -13.08
N PRO A 209 -1.04 -18.02 -12.35
CA PRO A 209 -2.29 -17.68 -11.68
C PRO A 209 -2.10 -16.85 -10.38
N ALA A 210 -0.86 -16.51 -10.01
CA ALA A 210 -0.55 -15.93 -8.71
C ALA A 210 -0.45 -14.40 -8.78
N VAL A 211 -1.50 -13.71 -8.34
CA VAL A 211 -1.49 -12.24 -8.11
C VAL A 211 -0.58 -11.88 -6.93
N GLY A 212 -0.48 -12.75 -5.92
CA GLY A 212 0.16 -12.49 -4.63
C GLY A 212 1.64 -12.04 -4.66
N PRO A 213 2.53 -12.64 -5.47
CA PRO A 213 3.93 -12.22 -5.56
C PRO A 213 4.10 -10.76 -6.03
N TYR A 214 3.26 -10.33 -6.99
CA TYR A 214 3.31 -8.98 -7.53
C TYR A 214 2.78 -7.93 -6.55
N ASP A 215 1.72 -8.24 -5.79
CA ASP A 215 1.21 -7.39 -4.72
C ASP A 215 2.27 -7.16 -3.63
N ASN A 216 2.96 -8.23 -3.20
CA ASN A 216 4.01 -8.13 -2.18
C ASN A 216 5.16 -7.24 -2.66
N VAL A 217 5.59 -7.38 -3.92
CA VAL A 217 6.60 -6.49 -4.52
C VAL A 217 6.15 -5.03 -4.51
N ALA A 218 4.91 -4.75 -4.91
CA ALA A 218 4.36 -3.39 -4.95
C ALA A 218 4.28 -2.77 -3.53
N GLU A 219 3.84 -3.54 -2.54
CA GLU A 219 3.81 -3.09 -1.14
C GLU A 219 5.22 -2.79 -0.59
N ARG A 220 6.19 -3.68 -0.83
CA ARG A 220 7.57 -3.48 -0.39
C ARG A 220 8.23 -2.31 -1.10
N ALA A 221 7.98 -2.12 -2.39
CA ALA A 221 8.43 -0.96 -3.16
C ALA A 221 7.89 0.34 -2.55
N LYS A 222 6.58 0.43 -2.27
CA LYS A 222 5.98 1.58 -1.58
C LYS A 222 6.60 1.86 -0.23
N ALA A 223 6.79 0.84 0.59
CA ALA A 223 7.38 0.98 1.92
C ALA A 223 8.83 1.49 1.87
N LEU A 224 9.56 1.12 0.82
CA LEU A 224 10.89 1.63 0.51
C LEU A 224 10.83 3.10 0.06
N VAL A 225 9.92 3.45 -0.86
CA VAL A 225 9.70 4.84 -1.33
C VAL A 225 9.38 5.76 -0.15
N THR A 226 8.40 5.39 0.68
CA THR A 226 7.99 6.20 1.83
C THR A 226 9.15 6.42 2.81
N ALA A 227 9.99 5.42 3.04
CA ALA A 227 11.17 5.56 3.89
C ALA A 227 12.25 6.46 3.25
N ALA A 228 12.52 6.29 1.95
CA ALA A 228 13.51 7.05 1.22
C ALA A 228 13.14 8.54 1.13
N VAL A 229 11.87 8.85 0.82
CA VAL A 229 11.35 10.22 0.84
C VAL A 229 11.47 10.83 2.24
N GLY A 230 11.14 10.05 3.29
CA GLY A 230 11.29 10.49 4.67
C GLY A 230 12.73 10.78 5.11
N SER A 231 13.73 10.18 4.45
CA SER A 231 15.15 10.44 4.72
C SER A 231 15.72 11.67 3.99
N ALA A 232 14.96 12.29 3.07
CA ALA A 232 15.41 13.41 2.22
C ALA A 232 16.72 13.16 1.43
N ARG A 233 17.18 11.90 1.35
CA ARG A 233 18.46 11.52 0.75
C ARG A 233 18.37 11.27 -0.75
N PHE A 234 17.17 11.02 -1.27
CA PHE A 234 16.94 10.62 -2.67
C PHE A 234 15.85 11.46 -3.33
N ALA A 235 15.97 11.67 -4.64
CA ALA A 235 14.97 12.36 -5.43
C ALA A 235 13.66 11.55 -5.49
N PRO A 236 12.48 12.17 -5.27
CA PRO A 236 11.20 11.45 -5.24
C PRO A 236 10.85 10.69 -6.54
N GLY A 237 11.37 11.14 -7.69
CA GLY A 237 10.99 10.62 -9.01
C GLY A 237 11.40 9.16 -9.27
N ASP A 238 12.58 8.76 -8.78
CA ASP A 238 13.20 7.48 -9.18
C ASP A 238 12.50 6.26 -8.56
N LEU A 239 11.96 6.40 -7.35
CA LEU A 239 11.23 5.35 -6.65
C LEU A 239 9.74 5.35 -6.98
N GLN A 240 9.19 6.52 -7.30
CA GLN A 240 7.77 6.67 -7.61
C GLN A 240 7.39 5.98 -8.92
N ALA A 241 8.25 6.03 -9.95
CA ALA A 241 8.01 5.34 -11.22
C ALA A 241 7.92 3.81 -11.06
N LEU A 242 8.82 3.23 -10.25
CA LEU A 242 8.83 1.79 -9.97
C LEU A 242 7.59 1.35 -9.20
N ALA A 243 7.25 2.05 -8.12
CA ALA A 243 6.08 1.76 -7.29
C ALA A 243 4.76 1.92 -8.07
N GLN A 244 4.66 2.93 -8.94
CA GLN A 244 3.48 3.12 -9.79
C GLN A 244 3.33 2.01 -10.83
N THR A 245 4.42 1.56 -11.45
CA THR A 245 4.37 0.51 -12.49
C THR A 245 3.96 -0.83 -11.88
N THR A 246 4.55 -1.20 -10.73
CA THR A 246 4.21 -2.43 -10.01
C THR A 246 2.78 -2.39 -9.47
N ASP A 247 2.35 -1.29 -8.87
CA ASP A 247 0.96 -1.08 -8.44
C ASP A 247 -0.04 -1.26 -9.58
N ARG A 248 0.24 -0.61 -10.72
CA ARG A 248 -0.66 -0.66 -11.88
C ARG A 248 -0.72 -2.09 -12.43
N HIS A 249 0.40 -2.80 -12.49
CA HIS A 249 0.42 -4.18 -12.96
C HIS A 249 -0.33 -5.12 -12.02
N ALA A 250 -0.06 -5.04 -10.71
CA ALA A 250 -0.70 -5.85 -9.69
C ALA A 250 -2.23 -5.63 -9.65
N ALA A 251 -2.66 -4.36 -9.69
CA ALA A 251 -4.08 -4.00 -9.75
C ALA A 251 -4.77 -4.54 -11.02
N ARG A 252 -4.09 -4.55 -12.17
CA ARG A 252 -4.63 -5.13 -13.41
C ARG A 252 -4.67 -6.66 -13.36
N LEU A 253 -3.66 -7.31 -12.77
CA LEU A 253 -3.67 -8.77 -12.56
C LEU A 253 -4.81 -9.19 -11.63
N ALA A 254 -5.07 -8.46 -10.55
CA ALA A 254 -6.15 -8.74 -9.61
C ALA A 254 -7.55 -8.74 -10.29
N VAL A 255 -7.76 -7.87 -11.28
CA VAL A 255 -9.02 -7.85 -12.07
C VAL A 255 -9.02 -8.89 -13.20
N THR A 256 -7.85 -9.20 -13.76
CA THR A 256 -7.71 -10.22 -14.82
C THR A 256 -7.88 -11.64 -14.29
N LEU A 257 -7.43 -11.88 -13.05
CA LEU A 257 -7.45 -13.17 -12.37
C LEU A 257 -8.56 -13.15 -11.30
N LEU A 258 -9.83 -13.12 -11.73
CA LEU A 258 -10.97 -13.25 -10.82
C LEU A 258 -10.87 -14.54 -9.97
N PRO A 259 -11.19 -14.50 -8.66
CA PRO A 259 -11.20 -15.68 -7.80
C PRO A 259 -12.40 -16.56 -8.20
N GLY A 260 -12.18 -17.57 -9.04
CA GLY A 260 -13.28 -18.46 -9.46
C GLY A 260 -12.96 -19.59 -10.43
N THR A 261 -11.79 -19.65 -11.06
CA THR A 261 -11.49 -20.72 -12.03
C THR A 261 -10.12 -21.36 -11.83
N ALA A 262 -9.95 -22.08 -10.71
CA ALA A 262 -9.01 -23.20 -10.66
C ALA A 262 -9.40 -24.21 -9.56
N THR A 263 -10.10 -25.26 -9.99
CA THR A 263 -10.33 -26.53 -9.29
C THR A 263 -8.99 -27.16 -8.85
N PRO A 264 -8.91 -27.86 -7.70
CA PRO A 264 -7.65 -28.38 -7.18
C PRO A 264 -7.15 -29.56 -8.01
N ALA A 265 -5.96 -29.42 -8.60
CA ALA A 265 -5.12 -30.55 -8.99
C ALA A 265 -3.76 -30.39 -8.30
N GLN A 266 -3.71 -30.88 -7.08
CA GLN A 266 -2.47 -31.22 -6.42
C GLN A 266 -1.84 -32.40 -7.19
N ARG A 267 -0.73 -32.19 -7.90
CA ARG A 267 0.18 -33.30 -8.23
C ARG A 267 1.64 -32.86 -8.40
N ALA A 268 2.44 -33.45 -7.52
CA ALA A 268 3.89 -33.66 -7.56
C ALA A 268 4.78 -32.41 -7.46
N ALA A 269 5.32 -32.20 -6.27
CA ALA A 269 6.59 -31.52 -6.08
C ALA A 269 7.67 -32.19 -6.97
N ALA A 270 8.19 -31.44 -7.93
CA ALA A 270 9.47 -31.76 -8.54
C ALA A 270 10.58 -31.39 -7.52
N PRO A 271 11.57 -32.27 -7.27
CA PRO A 271 12.64 -31.98 -6.34
C PRO A 271 13.48 -30.81 -6.83
N ALA A 272 13.87 -29.92 -5.91
CA ALA A 272 14.78 -28.81 -6.17
C ALA A 272 16.09 -29.31 -6.83
N PRO A 273 16.66 -28.57 -7.79
CA PRO A 273 17.99 -28.89 -8.29
C PRO A 273 19.00 -28.74 -7.14
N ARG A 274 19.62 -29.86 -6.75
CA ARG A 274 20.81 -29.84 -5.89
C ARG A 274 21.90 -29.08 -6.63
N VAL A 275 22.36 -27.97 -6.06
CA VAL A 275 23.61 -27.35 -6.46
C VAL A 275 24.73 -28.37 -6.24
N ALA A 276 25.36 -28.78 -7.34
CA ALA A 276 26.55 -29.60 -7.30
C ALA A 276 27.67 -28.79 -6.65
N VAL A 277 28.10 -29.21 -5.46
CA VAL A 277 29.36 -28.77 -4.87
C VAL A 277 30.47 -29.36 -5.71
N SER A 278 31.24 -28.50 -6.39
CA SER A 278 32.46 -28.90 -7.09
C SER A 278 33.43 -29.57 -6.12
N PRO A 279 34.00 -30.75 -6.44
CA PRO A 279 35.04 -31.34 -5.62
C PRO A 279 36.33 -30.50 -5.70
N PRO A 280 37.09 -30.35 -4.60
CA PRO A 280 38.36 -29.63 -4.61
C PRO A 280 39.39 -30.35 -5.48
N ALA A 281 40.17 -29.54 -6.19
CA ALA A 281 41.24 -29.97 -7.09
C ALA A 281 42.26 -30.86 -6.37
N ALA A 282 42.52 -32.04 -6.93
CA ALA A 282 43.57 -32.93 -6.47
C ALA A 282 44.95 -32.29 -6.71
N THR A 283 45.63 -31.97 -5.62
CA THR A 283 47.05 -31.61 -5.58
C THR A 283 47.87 -32.81 -6.04
N ARG A 284 48.44 -32.73 -7.25
CA ARG A 284 49.47 -33.68 -7.73
C ARG A 284 50.77 -33.44 -6.97
N THR A 285 51.17 -34.41 -6.14
CA THR A 285 52.52 -34.50 -5.59
C THR A 285 53.42 -35.29 -6.56
N PRO A 286 54.67 -34.86 -6.81
CA PRO A 286 55.59 -35.61 -7.67
C PRO A 286 56.13 -36.85 -6.93
N ARG A 287 56.13 -38.00 -7.61
CA ARG A 287 56.77 -39.22 -7.13
C ARG A 287 58.23 -39.24 -7.57
N ALA A 288 59.13 -39.30 -6.59
CA ALA A 288 60.56 -39.51 -6.79
C ALA A 288 60.83 -40.92 -7.36
N ALA A 289 61.76 -40.98 -8.31
CA ALA A 289 62.32 -42.21 -8.84
C ALA A 289 63.46 -42.69 -7.92
N VAL A 290 63.45 -43.99 -7.61
CA VAL A 290 64.59 -44.80 -7.19
C VAL A 290 64.60 -46.02 -8.10
#